data_AF-A0A9D8R0I2-F1
#
_entry.id   AF-A0A9D8R0I2-F1
#
_cell.length_a   1.000
_cell.length_b   1.000
_cell.length_c   1.000
_cell.angle_alpha   90.00
_cell.angle_beta   90.00
_cell.angle_gamma   90.00
#
_symmetry.space_group_name_H-M   'P 1'
#
loop_
_entity.id
_entity.type
_entity.pdbx_description
1 polymer ?
#
loop_
_entity_poly.entity_id
_entity_poly.type
_entity_poly.pdbx_seq_one_letter_code
_entity_poly.pdbx_strand_id
1 'polypeptide(L)'
;EELIYTLADIPEINADTVIVTQARHYEALTRAHENLVRVIDGLTSTLSGDLIAEDLRLVLQDLAEITGGAITPGETLQNIFSHFCVGK
;
A
#
# COMPACT_ATOMS: atom_id res chain seq x y z
N GLU A 1 12.55 30.50 17.18
CA GLU A 1 11.49 29.50 16.94
C GLU A 1 11.62 28.83 15.58
N GLU A 2 11.79 29.58 14.49
CA GLU A 2 11.94 29.03 13.13
C GLU A 2 13.01 27.93 13.00
N LEU A 3 14.19 28.12 13.63
CA LEU A 3 15.27 27.13 13.66
C LEU A 3 14.90 25.80 14.33
N ILE A 4 13.98 25.82 15.30
CA ILE A 4 13.54 24.60 16.03
C ILE A 4 12.66 23.76 15.11
N TYR A 5 11.77 24.40 14.35
CA TYR A 5 10.91 23.71 13.38
C TYR A 5 11.72 23.11 12.23
N THR A 6 12.70 23.82 11.70
CA THR A 6 13.57 23.30 10.63
C THR A 6 14.41 22.11 11.08
N LEU A 7 14.88 22.09 12.34
CA LEU A 7 15.64 20.97 12.88
C LEU A 7 14.77 19.76 13.25
N ALA A 8 13.49 19.98 13.54
CA ALA A 8 12.57 18.93 13.95
C ALA A 8 12.01 18.11 12.77
N ASP A 9 12.26 18.53 11.52
CA ASP A 9 11.79 17.87 10.28
C ASP A 9 10.32 17.46 10.34
N ILE A 10 9.49 18.31 10.95
CA ILE A 10 8.07 18.03 11.08
C ILE A 10 7.42 18.32 9.73
N PRO A 11 6.80 17.33 9.07
CA PRO A 11 6.14 17.55 7.79
C PRO A 11 5.02 18.59 7.95
N GLU A 12 4.95 19.56 7.04
CA GLU A 12 3.83 20.51 6.99
C GLU A 12 2.53 19.74 6.71
N ILE A 13 1.63 19.73 7.69
CA ILE A 13 0.30 19.15 7.54
C ILE A 13 -0.60 20.21 6.90
N ASN A 14 -1.01 19.94 5.67
CA ASN A 14 -1.97 20.76 4.94
C ASN A 14 -3.33 20.05 4.83
N ALA A 15 -4.33 20.73 4.24
CA ALA A 15 -5.68 20.19 4.11
C ALA A 15 -5.76 18.91 3.25
N ASP A 16 -4.78 18.67 2.38
CA ASP A 16 -4.72 17.49 1.51
C ASP A 16 -3.91 16.34 2.12
N THR A 17 -3.37 16.54 3.33
CA THR A 17 -2.57 15.52 4.01
C THR A 17 -3.48 14.40 4.53
N VAL A 18 -3.27 13.19 4.01
CA VAL A 18 -3.99 12.00 4.48
C VAL A 18 -3.41 11.56 5.82
N ILE A 19 -4.21 11.65 6.88
CA ILE A 19 -3.82 11.24 8.23
C ILE A 19 -4.54 9.94 8.61
N VAL A 20 -3.78 8.93 9.01
CA VAL A 20 -4.32 7.68 9.55
C VAL A 20 -4.62 7.89 11.04
N THR A 21 -5.90 8.02 11.38
CA THR A 21 -6.35 8.33 12.76
C THR A 21 -6.74 7.09 13.57
N GLN A 22 -6.92 5.94 12.92
CA GLN A 22 -7.39 4.71 13.55
C GLN A 22 -6.26 3.71 13.72
N ALA A 23 -6.03 3.24 14.95
CA ALA A 23 -4.97 2.26 15.25
C ALA A 23 -5.08 0.99 14.41
N ARG A 24 -6.30 0.47 14.20
CA ARG A 24 -6.54 -0.71 13.35
C ARG A 24 -6.07 -0.52 11.90
N HIS A 25 -6.21 0.69 11.34
CA HIS A 25 -5.79 0.96 9.96
C HIS A 25 -4.26 1.05 9.89
N TYR A 26 -3.64 1.65 10.92
CA TYR A 26 -2.18 1.67 11.03
C TYR A 26 -1.59 0.25 11.10
N GLU A 27 -2.17 -0.62 11.93
CA GLU A 27 -1.74 -2.02 12.04
C GLU A 27 -1.87 -2.77 10.71
N ALA A 28 -3.03 -2.66 10.04
CA ALA A 28 -3.25 -3.28 8.73
C ALA A 28 -2.26 -2.78 7.68
N LEU A 29 -1.99 -1.46 7.62
CA LEU A 29 -0.98 -0.88 6.72
C LEU A 29 0.43 -1.39 7.03
N THR A 30 0.76 -1.55 8.31
CA THR A 30 2.08 -2.04 8.75
C THR A 30 2.29 -3.48 8.28
N ARG A 31 1.32 -4.37 8.49
CA ARG A 31 1.39 -5.76 8.00
C ARG A 31 1.42 -5.84 6.48
N ALA A 32 0.58 -5.05 5.81
CA ALA A 32 0.58 -4.96 4.35
C ALA A 32 1.97 -4.53 3.83
N HIS A 33 2.61 -3.55 4.47
CA HIS A 33 3.96 -3.11 4.12
C HIS A 33 5.00 -4.22 4.32
N GLU A 34 4.99 -4.93 5.44
CA GLU A 34 5.91 -6.06 5.69
C GLU A 34 5.77 -7.16 4.64
N ASN A 35 4.53 -7.51 4.28
CA ASN A 35 4.24 -8.48 3.23
C ASN A 35 4.70 -7.98 1.85
N LEU A 36 4.52 -6.69 1.57
CA LEU A 36 4.94 -6.06 0.31
C LEU A 36 6.46 -6.04 0.15
N VAL A 37 7.21 -5.81 1.24
CA VAL A 37 8.68 -5.89 1.22
C VAL A 37 9.12 -7.28 0.79
N ARG A 38 8.49 -8.35 1.30
CA ARG A 38 8.80 -9.73 0.88
C ARG A 38 8.47 -9.99 -0.59
N VAL A 39 7.37 -9.44 -1.11
CA VAL A 39 7.03 -9.49 -2.53
C VAL A 39 8.14 -8.85 -3.37
N ILE A 40 8.59 -7.65 -3.00
CA ILE A 40 9.65 -6.93 -3.70
C ILE A 40 10.96 -7.71 -3.65
N ASP A 41 11.35 -8.19 -2.48
CA ASP A 41 12.55 -9.00 -2.30
C ASP A 41 12.48 -10.28 -3.15
N GLY A 42 11.34 -10.99 -3.14
CA GLY A 42 11.10 -12.18 -3.94
C GLY A 42 11.21 -11.94 -5.45
N LEU A 43 10.71 -10.79 -5.92
CA LEU A 43 10.86 -10.36 -7.32
C LEU A 43 12.33 -10.13 -7.68
N THR A 44 13.09 -9.49 -6.78
CA THR A 44 14.54 -9.25 -7.02
C THR A 44 15.38 -10.52 -6.92
N SER A 45 14.98 -11.48 -6.09
CA SER A 45 15.70 -12.74 -5.87
C SER A 45 15.31 -13.86 -6.84
N THR A 46 14.54 -13.56 -7.89
CA THR A 46 14.03 -14.55 -8.88
C THR A 46 13.27 -15.73 -8.24
N LEU A 47 12.52 -15.46 -7.17
CA LEU A 47 11.67 -16.45 -6.54
C LEU A 47 10.55 -16.89 -7.50
N SER A 48 10.00 -18.09 -7.31
CA SER A 48 8.85 -18.54 -8.10
C SER A 48 7.69 -17.56 -7.98
N GLY A 49 7.07 -17.24 -9.11
CA GLY A 49 5.89 -16.37 -9.17
C GLY A 49 4.75 -16.86 -8.29
N ASP A 50 4.62 -18.18 -8.07
CA ASP A 50 3.59 -18.74 -7.20
C ASP A 50 3.77 -18.35 -5.74
N LEU A 51 5.02 -18.28 -5.26
CA LEU A 51 5.33 -17.88 -3.88
C LEU A 51 5.12 -16.37 -3.71
N ILE A 52 5.54 -15.59 -4.71
CA ILE A 52 5.32 -14.14 -4.73
C ILE A 52 3.82 -13.82 -4.75
N ALA A 53 3.03 -14.59 -5.52
CA ALA A 53 1.59 -14.40 -5.62
C ALA A 53 0.88 -14.64 -4.27
N GLU A 54 1.37 -15.57 -3.46
CA GLU A 54 0.81 -15.82 -2.12
C GLU A 54 1.12 -14.67 -1.15
N ASP A 55 2.36 -14.16 -1.13
CA ASP A 55 2.68 -12.96 -0.34
C ASP A 55 1.86 -11.74 -0.80
N LEU A 56 1.67 -11.57 -2.11
CA LEU A 56 0.84 -10.50 -2.65
C LEU A 56 -0.64 -10.64 -2.25
N ARG A 57 -1.14 -11.87 -2.14
CA ARG A 57 -2.50 -12.14 -1.67
C ARG A 57 -2.70 -11.71 -0.21
N LEU A 58 -1.69 -11.90 0.63
CA LEU A 58 -1.70 -11.43 2.02
C LEU A 58 -1.73 -9.90 2.10
N VAL A 59 -0.95 -9.20 1.25
CA VAL A 59 -1.00 -7.73 1.14
C VAL A 59 -2.44 -7.26 0.85
N LEU A 60 -3.09 -7.87 -0.16
CA LEU A 60 -4.45 -7.49 -0.54
C LEU A 60 -5.47 -7.77 0.56
N GLN A 61 -5.27 -8.85 1.33
CA GLN A 61 -6.13 -9.18 2.46
C GLN A 61 -6.00 -8.17 3.61
N ASP A 62 -4.79 -7.76 3.96
CA ASP A 62 -4.56 -6.73 4.98
C ASP A 62 -5.20 -5.38 4.56
N LEU A 63 -5.06 -5.00 3.29
CA LEU A 63 -5.67 -3.77 2.77
C LEU A 63 -7.20 -3.84 2.72
N ALA A 64 -7.77 -5.03 2.47
CA ALA A 64 -9.22 -5.27 2.48
C ALA A 64 -9.86 -4.98 3.84
N GLU A 65 -9.11 -5.13 4.95
CA GLU A 65 -9.58 -4.76 6.29
C GLU A 65 -9.87 -3.25 6.43
N ILE A 66 -9.15 -2.42 5.67
CA ILE A 66 -9.28 -0.96 5.69
C ILE A 66 -10.44 -0.52 4.79
N THR A 67 -10.55 -1.10 3.59
CA THR A 67 -11.59 -0.76 2.61
C THR A 67 -12.95 -1.38 2.95
N GLY A 68 -13.00 -2.34 3.89
CA GLY A 68 -14.24 -2.96 4.35
C GLY A 68 -14.81 -4.02 3.40
N GLY A 69 -14.02 -4.48 2.43
CA GLY A 69 -14.42 -5.46 1.44
C GLY A 69 -13.22 -6.14 0.79
N ALA A 70 -13.39 -7.37 0.32
CA ALA A 70 -12.34 -8.11 -0.37
C ALA A 70 -11.92 -7.37 -1.63
N ILE A 71 -10.62 -7.08 -1.78
CA ILE A 71 -10.08 -6.50 -3.00
C ILE A 71 -10.07 -7.59 -4.07
N THR A 72 -10.95 -7.46 -5.05
CA THR A 72 -11.11 -8.51 -6.06
C THR A 72 -10.10 -8.34 -7.19
N PRO A 73 -9.69 -9.45 -7.86
CA PRO A 73 -8.89 -9.36 -9.07
C PRO A 73 -9.56 -8.51 -10.16
N GLY A 74 -10.90 -8.54 -10.25
CA GLY A 74 -11.66 -7.75 -11.20
C GLY A 74 -11.51 -6.25 -10.96
N GLU A 75 -11.68 -5.78 -9.73
CA GLU A 75 -11.46 -4.38 -9.36
C GLU A 75 -10.00 -3.96 -9.55
N THR A 76 -9.06 -4.85 -9.22
CA THR A 76 -7.63 -4.60 -9.38
C THR A 76 -7.27 -4.41 -10.87
N LEU A 77 -7.71 -5.33 -11.73
CA LEU A 77 -7.50 -5.23 -13.18
C LEU A 77 -8.20 -3.98 -13.75
N GLN A 78 -9.43 -3.71 -13.32
CA GLN A 78 -10.16 -2.52 -13.74
C GLN A 78 -9.42 -1.24 -13.35
N ASN A 79 -8.83 -1.17 -12.16
CA ASN A 79 -8.06 -0.02 -11.70
C ASN A 79 -6.69 0.10 -12.40
N ILE A 80 -6.03 -1.03 -12.69
CA ILE A 80 -4.80 -1.01 -13.50
C ILE A 80 -5.13 -0.40 -14.86
N PHE A 81 -6.15 -0.91 -15.55
CA PHE A 81 -6.52 -0.48 -16.90
C PHE A 81 -7.36 0.81 -16.96
N SER A 82 -7.92 1.31 -15.86
CA SER A 82 -8.66 2.59 -15.84
C SER A 82 -7.76 3.77 -16.21
N HIS A 83 -6.46 3.64 -15.96
CA HIS A 83 -5.43 4.62 -16.29
C HIS A 83 -4.71 4.31 -17.61
N PHE A 84 -5.04 3.20 -18.29
CA PHE A 84 -4.60 2.94 -19.66
C PHE A 84 -5.75 3.23 -20.62
N CYS A 85 -5.56 4.18 -21.53
CA CYS A 85 -6.43 4.31 -22.68
C CYS A 85 -6.30 3.06 -23.56
N VAL A 86 -7.19 2.08 -23.39
CA VAL A 86 -7.33 0.97 -24.33
C VAL A 86 -8.02 1.53 -25.58
N GLY A 87 -7.22 1.93 -26.57
CA GLY A 87 -7.71 2.20 -27.93
C GLY A 87 -7.99 3.67 -28.29
N LYS A 88 -7.04 4.57 -28.02
CA LYS A 88 -6.69 5.63 -28.97
C LYS A 88 -5.21 5.60 -29.28
#